data_AF-A0A1C5A5Q3-F1
#
_entry.id   AF-A0A1C5A5Q3-F1
#
_cell.length_a   1.000
_cell.length_b   1.000
_cell.length_c   1.000
_cell.angle_alpha   90.00
_cell.angle_beta   90.00
_cell.angle_gamma   90.00
#
_symmetry.space_group_name_H-M   'P 1'
#
loop_
_entity.id
_entity.type
_entity.pdbx_description
1 polymer ?
#
loop_
_entity_poly.entity_id
_entity_poly.type
_entity_poly.pdbx_seq_one_letter_code
_entity_poly.pdbx_strand_id
1 'polypeptide(L)' 'MAVFTLPRRQRPHPTDEEILRDLIWAHTQPPEQVEHVRVRAGPEQIRVTLFVLGADSLAAVQVAEAIRRRISALPAFRD' A
#
# COMPACT_ATOMS: atom_id res chain seq x y z
N MET A 1 6.06 9.85 6.39
CA MET A 1 4.84 9.43 5.67
C MET A 1 5.17 9.34 4.19
N ALA A 2 4.72 8.29 3.50
CA ALA A 2 4.90 8.12 2.07
C ALA A 2 3.59 7.65 1.40
N VAL A 3 3.44 7.93 0.11
CA VAL A 3 2.23 7.62 -0.65
C VAL A 3 2.60 6.97 -1.97
N PHE A 4 1.90 5.92 -2.34
CA PHE A 4 1.96 5.34 -3.68
C PHE A 4 0.58 4.97 -4.20
N THR A 5 0.49 4.74 -5.50
CA THR A 5 -0.74 4.31 -6.17
C THR A 5 -0.59 2.93 -6.78
N LEU A 6 -1.70 2.20 -6.82
CA LEU A 6 -1.85 0.94 -7.53
C LEU A 6 -3.00 1.09 -8.55
N PRO A 7 -2.88 0.48 -9.74
CA PRO A 7 -4.00 0.44 -10.68
C PRO A 7 -5.15 -0.36 -10.08
N ARG A 8 -6.39 0.07 -10.34
CA ARG A 8 -7.58 -0.66 -9.93
C ARG A 8 -8.17 -1.41 -11.13
N ARG A 9 -8.30 -2.74 -11.01
CA ARG A 9 -8.85 -3.58 -12.09
C ARG A 9 -10.34 -3.90 -11.95
N GLN A 10 -10.92 -3.75 -10.76
CA GLN A 10 -12.32 -4.07 -10.48
C GLN A 10 -13.05 -2.90 -9.80
N ARG A 11 -14.37 -2.79 -10.03
CA ARG A 11 -15.19 -1.72 -9.46
C ARG A 11 -15.16 -1.75 -7.93
N PRO A 12 -15.11 -0.60 -7.23
CA PRO A 12 -15.00 -0.61 -5.78
C PRO A 12 -16.24 -1.13 -5.07
N HIS A 13 -16.07 -2.13 -4.23
CA HIS A 13 -16.92 -2.41 -3.10
C HIS A 13 -16.35 -1.72 -1.84
N PRO A 14 -17.16 -1.17 -0.93
CA PRO A 14 -16.67 -0.54 0.30
C PRO A 14 -15.79 -1.46 1.16
N THR A 15 -16.06 -2.77 1.15
CA THR A 15 -15.24 -3.80 1.82
C THR A 15 -13.84 -3.94 1.22
N ASP A 16 -13.62 -3.44 0.00
CA ASP A 16 -12.33 -3.53 -0.68
C ASP A 16 -11.27 -2.68 0.02
N GLU A 17 -11.61 -1.53 0.62
CA GLU A 17 -10.59 -0.70 1.29
C GLU A 17 -10.00 -1.39 2.52
N GLU A 18 -10.83 -2.06 3.30
CA GLU A 18 -10.41 -2.83 4.48
C GLU A 18 -9.61 -4.07 4.07
N ILE A 19 -10.10 -4.84 3.10
CA ILE A 19 -9.37 -6.01 2.59
C ILE A 19 -8.02 -5.59 1.99
N LEU A 20 -7.99 -4.50 1.22
CA LEU A 20 -6.75 -3.96 0.64
C LEU A 20 -5.79 -3.48 1.72
N ARG A 21 -6.29 -2.80 2.76
CA ARG A 21 -5.49 -2.38 3.91
C ARG A 21 -4.84 -3.59 4.58
N ASP A 22 -5.63 -4.61 4.88
CA ASP A 22 -5.16 -5.81 5.58
C ASP A 22 -4.18 -6.62 4.72
N LEU A 23 -4.44 -6.70 3.41
CA LEU A 23 -3.52 -7.32 2.45
C LEU A 23 -2.19 -6.55 2.39
N ILE A 24 -2.21 -5.23 2.33
CA ILE A 24 -0.99 -4.41 2.32
C ILE A 24 -0.23 -4.59 3.64
N TRP A 25 -0.94 -4.53 4.76
CA TRP A 25 -0.39 -4.75 6.10
C TRP A 25 0.31 -6.09 6.23
N ALA A 26 -0.34 -7.18 5.78
CA ALA A 26 0.20 -8.53 5.82
C ALA A 26 1.50 -8.72 5.01
N HIS A 27 1.78 -7.81 4.07
CA HIS A 27 3.00 -7.83 3.25
C HIS A 27 4.05 -6.82 3.70
N THR A 28 3.81 -6.09 4.79
CA THR A 28 4.87 -5.30 5.45
C THR A 28 5.83 -6.22 6.20
N GLN A 29 7.06 -5.76 6.42
CA GLN A 29 8.09 -6.49 7.14
C GLN A 29 8.55 -5.70 8.37
N PRO A 30 8.95 -6.37 9.48
CA PRO A 30 9.39 -5.68 10.69
C PRO A 30 10.47 -4.60 10.48
N PRO A 31 11.50 -4.79 9.63
CA PRO A 31 12.50 -3.76 9.36
C PRO A 31 11.95 -2.50 8.67
N GLU A 32 10.77 -2.59 8.02
CA GLU A 32 10.13 -1.48 7.33
C GLU A 32 9.43 -0.51 8.30
N GLN A 33 9.29 -0.88 9.59
CA GLN A 33 8.73 -0.07 10.67
C GLN A 33 7.43 0.68 10.30
N VAL A 34 6.57 0.02 9.51
CA VAL A 34 5.25 0.57 9.16
C VAL A 34 4.35 0.49 10.39
N GLU A 35 3.86 1.63 10.86
CA GLU A 35 2.94 1.70 12.00
C GLU A 35 1.49 1.75 11.56
N HIS A 36 1.21 2.45 10.47
CA HIS A 36 -0.16 2.61 9.97
C HIS A 36 -0.20 2.55 8.44
N VAL A 37 -1.27 1.92 7.95
CA VAL A 37 -1.64 1.87 6.54
C VAL A 37 -3.01 2.51 6.39
N ARG A 38 -3.13 3.48 5.47
CA ARG A 38 -4.43 3.98 5.00
C ARG A 38 -4.58 3.68 3.53
N VAL A 39 -5.75 3.20 3.16
CA VAL A 39 -6.12 2.92 1.77
C VAL A 39 -7.31 3.80 1.40
N ARG A 40 -7.29 4.32 0.18
CA ARG A 40 -8.45 4.95 -0.46
C ARG A 40 -8.64 4.38 -1.86
N ALA A 41 -9.77 3.76 -2.08
CA ALA A 41 -10.18 3.17 -3.35
C ALA A 41 -10.92 4.19 -4.21
N GLY A 42 -10.27 4.70 -5.24
CA GLY A 42 -10.94 5.45 -6.31
C GLY A 42 -11.42 4.52 -7.44
N PRO A 43 -12.19 5.05 -8.41
CA PRO A 43 -12.71 4.25 -9.53
C PRO A 43 -11.62 3.62 -10.40
N GLU A 44 -10.49 4.29 -10.58
CA GLU A 44 -9.38 3.83 -11.46
C GLU A 44 -8.10 3.46 -10.71
N GLN A 45 -7.96 3.96 -9.48
CA GLN A 45 -6.71 3.85 -8.72
C GLN A 45 -6.97 3.62 -7.24
N ILE A 46 -6.06 2.88 -6.62
CA ILE A 46 -5.99 2.71 -5.17
C ILE A 46 -4.84 3.57 -4.68
N ARG A 47 -5.11 4.49 -3.76
CA ARG A 47 -4.08 5.30 -3.10
C ARG A 47 -3.76 4.68 -1.74
N VAL A 48 -2.48 4.42 -1.50
CA VAL A 48 -1.98 3.86 -0.25
C VAL A 48 -1.09 4.89 0.44
N THR A 49 -1.36 5.18 1.71
CA THR A 49 -0.54 6.03 2.56
C THR A 49 0.07 5.18 3.67
N LEU A 50 1.40 5.23 3.78
CA LEU A 50 2.16 4.57 4.82
C LEU A 50 2.69 5.57 5.84
N PHE A 51 2.52 5.25 7.12
CA PHE A 51 3.17 5.91 8.23
C PHE A 51 4.28 4.99 8.73
N VAL A 52 5.52 5.48 8.63
CA VAL A 52 6.74 4.73 8.95
C VAL A 52 7.38 5.41 10.16
N LEU A 53 7.63 4.66 11.22
CA LEU A 53 8.23 5.18 12.45
C LEU A 53 9.69 5.59 12.20
N GLY A 54 10.09 6.72 12.78
CA GLY A 54 11.50 7.14 12.85
C GLY A 54 12.19 7.41 11.50
N ALA A 55 11.48 7.27 10.38
CA ALA A 55 12.03 7.45 9.05
C ALA A 55 12.04 8.93 8.63
N ASP A 56 13.16 9.36 8.06
CA ASP A 56 13.18 10.57 7.24
C ASP A 56 12.35 10.37 5.95
N SER A 57 12.15 11.46 5.21
CA SER A 57 11.34 11.43 3.98
C SER A 57 11.89 10.46 2.93
N LEU A 58 13.21 10.28 2.83
CA LEU A 58 13.83 9.41 1.83
C LEU A 58 13.62 7.94 2.20
N ALA A 59 13.88 7.57 3.45
CA ALA A 59 13.67 6.24 3.98
C ALA A 59 12.19 5.82 3.86
N ALA A 60 11.25 6.73 4.16
CA ALA A 60 9.82 6.45 4.02
C ALA A 60 9.43 6.16 2.56
N VAL A 61 10.01 6.88 1.59
CA VAL A 61 9.78 6.64 0.15
C VAL A 61 10.37 5.30 -0.29
N GLN A 62 11.56 4.94 0.19
CA GLN A 62 12.18 3.65 -0.11
C GLN A 62 11.34 2.47 0.41
N VAL A 63 10.81 2.59 1.64
CA VAL A 63 9.88 1.61 2.21
C VAL A 63 8.60 1.51 1.36
N ALA A 64 8.00 2.64 1.00
CA ALA A 64 6.81 2.65 0.16
C ALA A 64 7.03 1.99 -1.20
N GLU A 65 8.18 2.24 -1.82
CA GLU A 65 8.51 1.65 -3.11
C GLU A 65 8.80 0.15 -3.01
N ALA A 66 9.45 -0.30 -1.93
CA ALA A 66 9.65 -1.73 -1.67
C ALA A 66 8.31 -2.47 -1.50
N ILE A 67 7.41 -1.91 -0.69
CA ILE A 67 6.06 -2.46 -0.49
C ILE A 67 5.27 -2.42 -1.80
N ARG A 68 5.29 -1.30 -2.53
CA ARG A 68 4.61 -1.19 -3.83
C ARG A 68 5.02 -2.29 -4.78
N ARG A 69 6.32 -2.53 -4.96
CA ARG A 69 6.83 -3.63 -5.82
C ARG A 69 6.32 -5.00 -5.36
N ARG A 70 6.32 -5.26 -4.05
CA ARG A 70 5.84 -6.53 -3.48
C ARG A 70 4.34 -6.74 -3.74
N ILE A 71 3.52 -5.70 -3.53
CA ILE A 71 2.07 -5.75 -3.76
C ILE A 71 1.74 -5.87 -5.25
N SER A 72 2.40 -5.09 -6.12
CA SER A 72 2.20 -5.17 -7.57
C SER A 72 2.56 -6.54 -8.14
N ALA A 73 3.42 -7.31 -7.46
CA ALA A 73 3.76 -8.67 -7.85
C ALA A 73 2.73 -9.72 -7.41
N LEU A 74 1.66 -9.37 -6.70
CA LEU A 74 0.61 -10.31 -6.31
C LEU A 74 -0.37 -10.57 -7.46
N PRO A 75 -0.93 -11.79 -7.60
CA PRO A 75 -1.86 -12.12 -8.69
C PRO A 75 -3.05 -11.15 -8.84
N ALA A 76 -3.54 -10.59 -7.73
CA ALA A 76 -4.61 -9.60 -7.75
C ALA A 76 -4.23 -8.27 -8.44
N PHE A 77 -2.94 -7.98 -8.59
CA PHE A 77 -2.38 -6.76 -9.17
C PHE A 77 -1.46 -7.00 -10.38
N ARG A 78 -1.21 -8.26 -10.79
CA ARG A 78 -0.50 -8.62 -12.03
C ARG A 78 -1.36 -8.43 -13.26
N ASP A 79 -0.80 -7.89 -14.35
CA ASP A 79 -1.50 -7.77 -15.64
C ASP A 79 -1.94 -9.14 -16.18
#